data_AF-A0AAN8YJG7-F1
#
_entry.id   AF-A0AAN8YJG7-F1
#
_cell.length_a   1.000
_cell.length_b   1.000
_cell.length_c   1.000
_cell.angle_alpha   90.00
_cell.angle_beta   90.00
_cell.angle_gamma   90.00
#
_symmetry.space_group_name_H-M   'P 1'
#
loop_
_entity.id
_entity.type
_entity.pdbx_description
1 polymer ?
#
loop_
_entity_poly.entity_id
_entity_poly.type
_entity_poly.pdbx_seq_one_letter_code
_entity_poly.pdbx_strand_id
1 'polypeptide(L)'
;MLVLQESDNDEIGAFLIYAPIDSLIVNSIVNGSDAKKVTTLPSGFIISPDGHYPLCRDNNGNLENGSILTIAFQILIIGHPNDNSIS
;
A
#
# COMPACT_ATOMS: atom_id res chain seq x y z
N MET A 1 9.92 -15.02 7.12
CA MET A 1 9.04 -14.06 6.43
C MET A 1 9.37 -12.68 6.95
N LEU A 2 9.74 -11.77 6.06
CA LEU A 2 10.01 -10.36 6.37
C LEU A 2 8.92 -9.51 5.72
N VAL A 3 8.84 -8.24 6.13
CA VAL A 3 7.92 -7.26 5.54
C VAL A 3 8.74 -6.03 5.17
N LEU A 4 8.68 -5.63 3.90
CA LEU A 4 9.12 -4.30 3.49
C LEU A 4 8.04 -3.32 3.90
N GLN A 5 8.42 -2.20 4.51
CA GLN A 5 7.48 -1.22 5.01
C GLN A 5 7.99 0.19 4.72
N GLU A 6 7.10 1.04 4.25
CA GLU A 6 7.30 2.47 4.07
C GLU A 6 6.09 3.22 4.63
N SER A 7 6.34 4.30 5.36
CA SER A 7 5.30 5.14 5.94
C SER A 7 5.78 6.58 5.98
N ASP A 8 4.90 7.51 5.65
CA ASP A 8 5.15 8.94 5.76
C ASP A 8 3.85 9.66 6.12
N ASN A 9 3.97 10.92 6.55
CA ASN A 9 2.84 11.78 6.84
C ASN A 9 3.14 13.23 6.42
N ASP A 10 2.31 13.76 5.54
CA ASP A 10 2.39 15.14 5.04
C ASP A 10 1.01 15.84 5.08
N GLU A 11 0.90 16.99 4.40
CA GLU A 11 -0.35 17.76 4.32
C GLU A 11 -1.47 17.06 3.52
N ILE A 12 -1.12 16.05 2.70
CA ILE A 12 -2.05 15.28 1.87
C ILE A 12 -2.55 14.07 2.65
N GLY A 13 -1.77 13.54 3.60
CA GLY A 13 -2.22 12.52 4.55
C GLY A 13 -1.10 11.69 5.15
N ALA A 14 -1.49 10.68 5.92
CA ALA A 14 -0.61 9.65 6.49
C ALA A 14 -0.80 8.32 5.76
N PHE A 15 0.28 7.67 5.33
CA PHE A 15 0.19 6.37 4.69
C PHE A 15 1.06 5.30 5.34
N LEU A 16 0.68 4.04 5.11
CA LEU A 16 1.48 2.87 5.39
C LEU A 16 1.38 1.93 4.18
N ILE A 17 2.52 1.68 3.54
CA ILE A 17 2.66 0.73 2.45
C ILE A 17 3.56 -0.41 2.93
N TYR A 18 3.15 -1.64 2.70
CA TYR A 18 3.91 -2.82 3.10
C TYR A 18 3.83 -3.93 2.06
N ALA A 19 4.84 -4.79 2.02
CA ALA A 19 4.85 -5.98 1.18
C ALA A 19 5.56 -7.16 1.87
N PRO A 20 4.94 -8.35 1.94
CA PRO A 20 5.64 -9.56 2.38
C PRO A 20 6.80 -9.90 1.43
N ILE A 21 7.93 -10.31 2.01
CA ILE A 21 9.12 -10.75 1.26
C ILE A 21 9.80 -11.93 1.97
N ASP A 22 10.40 -12.84 1.20
CA ASP A 22 11.17 -13.95 1.75
C ASP A 22 12.52 -13.47 2.27
N SER A 23 12.89 -13.90 3.48
CA SER A 23 14.22 -13.68 4.07
C SER A 23 15.37 -14.19 3.20
N LEU A 24 15.18 -15.26 2.42
CA LEU A 24 16.18 -15.77 1.49
C LEU A 24 16.43 -14.78 0.35
N ILE A 25 15.37 -14.14 -0.15
CA ILE A 25 15.47 -13.10 -1.18
C ILE A 25 16.18 -11.87 -0.61
N VAL A 26 15.82 -11.42 0.58
CA VAL A 26 16.47 -10.28 1.24
C VAL A 26 17.96 -10.54 1.45
N ASN A 27 18.32 -11.73 1.96
CA ASN A 27 19.73 -12.09 2.13
C ASN A 27 20.48 -12.12 0.79
N SER A 28 19.84 -12.62 -0.28
CA SER A 28 20.42 -12.58 -1.63
C SER A 28 20.69 -11.15 -2.10
N ILE A 29 19.73 -10.23 -1.91
CA ILE A 29 19.88 -8.80 -2.26
C ILE A 29 21.03 -8.16 -1.46
N VAL A 30 21.08 -8.38 -0.13
CA VAL A 30 22.13 -7.82 0.74
C VAL A 30 23.53 -8.30 0.33
N ASN A 31 23.63 -9.50 -0.24
CA ASN A 31 24.88 -10.06 -0.78
C ASN A 31 25.18 -9.62 -2.23
N GLY A 32 24.47 -8.63 -2.78
CA GLY A 32 24.75 -8.03 -4.08
C GLY A 32 23.92 -8.60 -5.24
N SER A 33 22.88 -9.37 -4.97
CA SER A 33 21.91 -9.77 -6.01
C SER A 33 21.08 -8.58 -6.49
N ASP A 34 20.58 -8.66 -7.72
CA ASP A 34 19.79 -7.60 -8.35
C ASP A 34 18.37 -7.52 -7.77
N ALA A 35 18.11 -6.48 -6.97
CA ALA A 35 16.81 -6.23 -6.36
C ALA A 35 15.68 -6.01 -7.38
N LYS A 36 15.97 -5.63 -8.63
CA LYS A 36 14.95 -5.38 -9.66
C LYS A 36 14.24 -6.63 -10.13
N LYS A 37 14.79 -7.82 -9.84
CA LYS A 37 14.21 -9.12 -10.23
C LYS A 37 13.22 -9.67 -9.21
N VAL A 38 13.01 -8.95 -8.11
CA VAL A 38 12.14 -9.40 -7.02
C VAL A 38 10.76 -8.79 -7.19
N THR A 39 9.77 -9.66 -7.30
CA THR A 39 8.36 -9.25 -7.33
C THR A 39 7.79 -9.25 -5.93
N THR A 40 7.21 -8.12 -5.53
CA THR A 40 6.46 -7.97 -4.29
C THR A 40 5.02 -7.56 -4.59
N LEU A 41 4.09 -7.87 -3.69
CA LEU A 41 2.70 -7.44 -3.77
C LEU A 41 2.45 -6.37 -2.69
N PRO A 42 2.77 -5.10 -2.98
CA PRO A 42 2.55 -4.03 -2.02
C PRO A 42 1.05 -3.86 -1.74
N SER A 43 0.72 -3.62 -0.48
CA SER A 43 -0.61 -3.30 0.00
C SER A 43 -0.49 -2.22 1.07
N GLY A 44 -1.57 -1.54 1.39
CA GLY A 44 -1.49 -0.45 2.33
C GLY A 44 -2.75 0.37 2.45
N PHE A 45 -2.61 1.49 3.14
CA PHE A 45 -3.67 2.48 3.28
C PHE A 45 -3.11 3.89 3.38
N ILE A 46 -3.98 4.87 3.11
CA ILE A 46 -3.76 6.29 3.37
C ILE A 46 -4.95 6.87 4.12
N ILE A 47 -4.67 7.71 5.10
CA ILE A 47 -5.64 8.54 5.80
C ILE A 47 -5.40 9.97 5.31
N SER A 48 -6.33 10.52 4.54
CA SER A 48 -6.25 11.88 4.01
C SER A 48 -7.35 12.78 4.60
N PRO A 49 -7.20 14.10 4.58
CA PRO A 49 -8.31 15.02 4.87
C PRO A 49 -9.51 14.72 3.96
N ASP A 50 -10.73 14.93 4.47
CA ASP A 50 -11.96 14.77 3.67
C ASP A 50 -12.25 15.94 2.71
N GLY A 51 -11.35 16.92 2.66
CA GLY A 51 -11.46 18.10 1.81
C GLY A 51 -12.49 19.12 2.30
N HIS A 52 -13.16 18.88 3.42
CA HIS A 52 -14.04 19.85 4.06
C HIS A 52 -13.21 20.86 4.85
N TYR A 53 -12.56 21.76 4.11
CA TYR A 53 -11.99 22.98 4.68
C TYR A 53 -13.13 23.97 4.90
N PRO A 54 -13.28 24.58 6.09
CA PRO A 54 -14.28 25.62 6.29
C PRO A 54 -13.97 26.81 5.39
N LEU A 55 -14.76 26.97 4.33
CA LEU A 55 -14.73 28.15 3.47
C LEU A 55 -15.20 29.42 4.20
N CYS A 56 -15.82 29.29 5.37
CA CYS A 56 -16.14 30.42 6.24
C CYS A 56 -15.85 30.05 7.69
N ARG A 57 -15.03 30.88 8.32
CA ARG A 57 -14.77 30.90 9.76
C ARG A 57 -16.02 31.45 10.48
N ASP A 58 -17.12 30.71 10.45
CA ASP A 58 -18.22 30.97 11.36
C ASP A 58 -17.81 30.43 12.73
N ASN A 59 -17.66 31.33 13.69
CA ASN A 59 -17.10 31.12 15.03
C ASN A 59 -17.96 30.20 15.94
N ASN A 60 -18.82 29.35 15.38
CA ASN A 60 -19.55 28.33 16.10
C ASN A 60 -18.71 27.05 16.09
N GLY A 61 -17.84 26.92 17.11
CA GLY A 61 -16.77 25.93 17.20
C GLY A 61 -17.20 24.47 17.29
N ASN A 62 -17.83 23.95 16.24
CA ASN A 62 -18.22 22.55 16.14
C ASN A 62 -18.14 22.02 14.70
N LEU A 63 -17.10 22.43 13.96
CA LEU A 63 -16.82 21.83 12.66
C LEU A 63 -15.99 20.56 12.88
N GLU A 64 -16.65 19.41 12.75
CA GLU A 64 -15.98 18.12 12.73
C GLU A 64 -15.21 18.00 11.41
N ASN A 65 -13.88 18.14 11.46
CA ASN A 65 -13.02 17.77 10.35
C ASN A 65 -13.00 16.24 10.22
N GLY A 66 -13.45 15.72 9.09
CA GLY A 66 -13.41 14.29 8.79
C GLY A 66 -12.10 13.85 8.15
N SER A 67 -11.98 12.55 7.90
CA SER A 67 -10.87 11.97 7.15
C SER A 67 -11.37 10.86 6.24
N ILE A 68 -10.69 10.67 5.12
CA ILE A 68 -10.94 9.58 4.17
C ILE A 68 -9.87 8.52 4.39
N LEU A 69 -10.30 7.30 4.69
CA LEU A 69 -9.43 6.12 4.70
C LEU A 69 -9.55 5.40 3.35
N THR A 70 -8.46 5.40 2.60
CA THR A 70 -8.34 4.62 1.34
C THR A 70 -7.45 3.42 1.58
N ILE A 71 -7.90 2.22 1.21
CA ILE A 71 -7.18 0.96 1.39
C ILE A 71 -6.95 0.33 0.02
N ALA A 72 -5.74 -0.17 -0.22
CA ALA A 72 -5.37 -0.87 -1.45
C ALA A 72 -4.71 -2.22 -1.16
N PHE A 73 -5.14 -3.25 -1.88
CA PHE A 73 -4.56 -4.59 -1.82
C PHE A 73 -4.15 -5.06 -3.21
N GLN A 74 -2.91 -5.52 -3.35
CA GLN A 74 -2.43 -6.18 -4.57
C GLN A 74 -2.56 -7.70 -4.39
N ILE A 75 -3.34 -8.35 -5.26
CA ILE A 75 -3.54 -9.81 -5.25
C ILE A 75 -3.03 -10.38 -6.57
N LEU A 76 -2.17 -11.40 -6.50
CA LEU A 76 -1.72 -12.15 -7.67
C LEU A 76 -2.63 -13.35 -7.90
N ILE A 77 -3.27 -13.41 -9.07
CA ILE A 77 -4.07 -14.56 -9.51
C ILE A 77 -3.20 -15.36 -10.47
N ILE A 78 -2.78 -16.56 -10.07
CA ILE A 78 -2.10 -17.50 -10.95
C ILE A 78 -3.15 -18.42 -11.56
N GLY A 79 -3.46 -18.21 -12.83
CA GLY A 79 -4.30 -19.15 -13.59
C GLY A 79 -3.53 -20.44 -13.84
N HIS A 80 -4.11 -21.58 -13.48
CA HIS A 80 -3.67 -22.86 -13.99
C HIS A 80 -4.18 -22.99 -15.44
N PRO A 81 -3.30 -23.15 -16.45
CA PRO A 81 -3.75 -23.51 -17.79
C PRO A 81 -4.13 -24.99 -17.77
N ASN A 82 -5.41 -25.32 -17.64
CA ASN A 82 -5.86 -26.70 -17.77
C ASN A 82 -6.34 -26.97 -19.20
N ASP A 83 -5.53 -27.76 -19.91
CA ASP A 83 -5.92 -28.99 -20.60
C ASP A 83 -7.14 -28.96 -21.54
N ASN A 84 -6.95 -28.34 -22.71
CA ASN A 84 -7.76 -28.67 -23.89
C ASN A 84 -6.98 -29.62 -24.81
N SER A 85 -6.62 -30.80 -24.32
CA SER A 85 -6.40 -31.95 -25.20
C SER A 85 -7.78 -32.50 -25.58
N ILE A 86 -8.36 -31.99 -26.66
CA ILE A 86 -9.43 -32.67 -27.37
C ILE A 86 -8.84 -33.13 -28.70
N SER A 87 -8.77 -34.45 -28.81
CA SER A 87 -8.51 -35.26 -30.00
C SER A 87 -9.34 -34.85 -31.21
#